data_AF-A0A838JRK0-F1
#
_entry.id   AF-A0A838JRK0-F1
#
_cell.length_a   1.000
_cell.length_b   1.000
_cell.length_c   1.000
_cell.angle_alpha   90.00
_cell.angle_beta   90.00
_cell.angle_gamma   90.00
#
_symmetry.space_group_name_H-M   'P 1'
#
loop_
_entity.id
_entity.type
_entity.pdbx_description
1 polymer ?
#
loop_
_entity_poly.entity_id
_entity_poly.type
_entity_poly.pdbx_seq_one_letter_code
_entity_poly.pdbx_strand_id
1 'polypeptide(L)'
;MPERRQGQNQPGKHASGLFSWIEVSTTPKGSNPSDLLPSRGSYRKSDRVAEHVSAPLKEFTSYVFKTSHDPGGQLFACLAAGKAGSRDCEDGLKEELKLATGLGVSADSTYIFDGAGSDDHDRTTPDAMTKFMRAVDEQSYGEAFVSSLALMGKEGTEAQTEKDSPAVGKVRVKDGTRILPTPAGQGIFFGKALVGYVETKSGRRLAIFIMVRDVPVASAQKIVPAILSLTEDQAKMAVAIQQGY
;
A
#
# COMPACT_ATOMS: atom_id res chain seq x y z
N MET A 1 -19.22 -1.75 -27.55
CA MET A 1 -20.07 -2.56 -26.65
C MET A 1 -19.20 -3.16 -25.55
N PRO A 2 -19.30 -2.70 -24.30
CA PRO A 2 -18.80 -3.45 -23.17
C PRO A 2 -19.96 -3.82 -22.26
N GLU A 3 -20.46 -5.05 -22.43
CA GLU A 3 -21.33 -5.70 -21.46
C GLU A 3 -20.59 -6.96 -20.99
N ARG A 4 -20.59 -7.18 -19.66
CA ARG A 4 -19.94 -8.25 -18.87
C ARG A 4 -18.71 -7.84 -18.05
N ARG A 5 -18.95 -7.05 -17.00
CA ARG A 5 -18.40 -7.28 -15.63
C ARG A 5 -19.37 -6.75 -14.56
N GLN A 6 -20.66 -7.04 -14.69
CA GLN A 6 -21.62 -6.84 -13.59
C GLN A 6 -22.05 -8.21 -13.10
N GLY A 7 -21.46 -8.70 -12.00
CA GLY A 7 -21.92 -9.97 -11.42
C GLY A 7 -21.03 -10.59 -10.34
N GLN A 8 -19.76 -10.20 -10.22
CA GLN A 8 -18.87 -10.71 -9.17
C GLN A 8 -18.19 -9.53 -8.48
N ASN A 9 -18.08 -9.59 -7.15
CA ASN A 9 -17.52 -8.60 -6.23
C ASN A 9 -18.50 -7.54 -5.70
N GLN A 10 -19.47 -8.00 -4.90
CA GLN A 10 -19.92 -7.20 -3.76
C GLN A 10 -19.37 -7.85 -2.48
N PRO A 11 -18.26 -7.35 -1.89
CA PRO A 11 -17.61 -7.98 -0.74
C PRO A 11 -18.56 -8.20 0.46
N GLY A 12 -19.58 -7.34 0.63
CA GLY A 12 -20.60 -7.49 1.68
C GLY A 12 -21.45 -8.76 1.60
N LYS A 13 -21.51 -9.45 0.45
CA LYS A 13 -22.31 -10.69 0.28
C LYS A 13 -21.64 -11.94 0.82
N HIS A 14 -20.34 -11.88 1.15
CA HIS A 14 -19.57 -13.05 1.59
C HIS A 14 -19.44 -13.15 3.12
N ALA A 15 -19.71 -12.07 3.86
CA ALA A 15 -19.60 -12.05 5.33
C ALA A 15 -20.74 -12.79 6.05
N SER A 16 -21.91 -12.93 5.41
CA SER A 16 -23.14 -13.48 6.03
C SER A 16 -23.14 -15.01 6.21
N GLY A 17 -22.16 -15.73 5.65
CA GLY A 17 -22.07 -17.19 5.76
C GLY A 17 -21.29 -17.72 6.97
N LEU A 18 -20.72 -16.85 7.81
CA LEU A 18 -19.76 -17.24 8.86
C LEU A 18 -20.35 -17.42 10.27
N PHE A 19 -21.67 -17.19 10.45
CA PHE A 19 -22.35 -17.33 11.75
C PHE A 19 -23.40 -18.46 11.71
N SER A 20 -22.94 -19.72 11.69
CA SER A 20 -23.78 -20.91 11.48
C SER A 20 -24.77 -21.26 12.61
N TRP A 21 -24.75 -20.53 13.72
CA TRP A 21 -25.60 -20.78 14.90
C TRP A 21 -26.81 -19.83 14.99
N ILE A 22 -26.93 -18.89 14.05
CA ILE A 22 -28.03 -17.93 13.98
C ILE A 22 -28.90 -18.28 12.77
N GLU A 23 -30.17 -18.60 13.00
CA GLU A 23 -31.13 -18.80 11.94
C GLU A 23 -31.60 -17.44 11.41
N VAL A 24 -31.36 -17.18 10.13
CA VAL A 24 -31.79 -15.96 9.44
C VAL A 24 -32.83 -16.36 8.39
N SER A 25 -34.07 -15.88 8.56
CA SER A 25 -35.20 -16.25 7.69
C SER A 25 -35.16 -15.64 6.29
N THR A 26 -34.23 -14.72 6.03
CA THR A 26 -34.04 -14.05 4.74
C THR A 26 -32.88 -14.65 3.95
N THR A 27 -33.00 -14.72 2.62
CA THR A 27 -31.92 -15.17 1.74
C THR A 27 -30.66 -14.32 1.91
N PRO A 28 -29.49 -14.88 2.29
CA PRO A 28 -28.27 -14.11 2.59
C PRO A 28 -27.65 -13.40 1.38
N LYS A 29 -28.13 -13.71 0.18
CA LYS A 29 -27.66 -13.18 -1.10
C LYS A 29 -28.83 -12.46 -1.78
N GLY A 30 -28.69 -11.15 -2.01
CA GLY A 30 -29.74 -10.32 -2.62
C GLY A 30 -29.26 -8.91 -2.97
N SER A 31 -30.15 -8.02 -3.39
CA SER A 31 -29.84 -6.58 -3.41
C SER A 31 -29.57 -6.09 -1.99
N ASN A 32 -28.71 -5.08 -1.84
CA ASN A 32 -28.48 -4.40 -0.58
C ASN A 32 -29.08 -2.98 -0.66
N PRO A 33 -30.41 -2.83 -0.54
CA PRO A 33 -31.11 -1.55 -0.71
C PRO A 33 -30.75 -0.60 0.45
N SER A 34 -29.94 0.42 0.15
CA SER A 34 -29.47 1.38 1.15
C SER A 34 -30.59 2.27 1.70
N ASP A 35 -31.70 2.40 0.97
CA ASP A 35 -32.92 3.10 1.34
C ASP A 35 -33.72 2.39 2.43
N LEU A 36 -33.51 1.08 2.64
CA LEU A 36 -34.12 0.33 3.74
C LEU A 36 -33.30 0.40 5.04
N LEU A 37 -32.11 1.01 5.02
CA LEU A 37 -31.32 1.16 6.23
C LEU A 37 -32.02 2.13 7.20
N PRO A 38 -32.13 1.79 8.50
CA PRO A 38 -32.61 2.72 9.49
C PRO A 38 -31.80 4.02 9.50
N SER A 39 -32.43 5.10 9.92
CA SER A 39 -31.75 6.39 10.02
C SER A 39 -30.52 6.31 10.93
N ARG A 40 -29.48 7.07 10.60
CA ARG A 40 -28.23 7.07 11.37
C ARG A 40 -28.51 7.46 12.83
N GLY A 41 -28.03 6.66 13.76
CA GLY A 41 -28.21 6.89 15.20
C GLY A 41 -29.58 6.50 15.75
N SER A 42 -30.44 5.84 14.95
CA SER A 42 -31.74 5.34 15.42
C SER A 42 -31.63 4.20 16.44
N TYR A 43 -30.55 3.41 16.39
CA TYR A 43 -30.28 2.35 17.36
C TYR A 43 -29.83 2.92 18.71
N ARG A 44 -30.44 2.42 19.79
CA ARG A 44 -30.01 2.68 21.16
C ARG A 44 -28.84 1.76 21.51
N LYS A 45 -28.08 2.12 22.54
CA LYS A 45 -26.97 1.27 23.04
C LYS A 45 -27.44 -0.15 23.43
N SER A 46 -28.68 -0.28 23.92
CA SER A 46 -29.31 -1.56 24.26
C SER A 46 -29.59 -2.45 23.05
N ASP A 47 -29.65 -1.90 21.84
CA ASP A 47 -29.96 -2.64 20.62
C ASP A 47 -28.69 -3.31 20.01
N ARG A 48 -27.50 -3.04 20.58
CA ARG A 48 -26.23 -3.59 20.10
C ARG A 48 -26.04 -5.05 20.57
N VAL A 49 -26.14 -5.98 19.62
CA VAL A 49 -26.01 -7.42 19.87
C VAL A 49 -24.57 -7.94 19.77
N ALA A 50 -23.70 -7.27 19.00
CA ALA A 50 -22.29 -7.60 18.84
C ALA A 50 -21.50 -6.35 18.43
N GLU A 51 -20.20 -6.36 18.72
CA GLU A 51 -19.25 -5.33 18.30
C GLU A 51 -17.94 -6.00 17.93
N HIS A 52 -17.36 -5.60 16.80
CA HIS A 52 -16.01 -5.98 16.41
C HIS A 52 -15.14 -4.73 16.42
N VAL A 53 -14.03 -4.80 17.14
CA VAL A 53 -13.00 -3.76 17.15
C VAL A 53 -11.82 -4.29 16.34
N SER A 54 -11.39 -3.51 15.35
CA SER A 54 -10.26 -3.87 14.50
C SER A 54 -8.94 -3.84 15.28
N ALA A 55 -7.88 -4.37 14.67
CA ALA A 55 -6.53 -4.11 15.12
C ALA A 55 -6.25 -2.58 15.15
N PRO A 56 -5.35 -2.10 16.04
CA PRO A 56 -4.87 -0.73 16.00
C PRO A 56 -4.26 -0.36 14.64
N LEU A 57 -4.34 0.92 14.26
CA LEU A 57 -3.86 1.41 12.97
C LEU A 57 -2.41 0.98 12.68
N LYS A 58 -1.51 1.00 13.68
CA LYS A 58 -0.11 0.57 13.54
C LYS A 58 0.05 -0.88 13.05
N GLU A 59 -0.82 -1.78 13.50
CA GLU A 59 -0.79 -3.21 13.13
C GLU A 59 -1.34 -3.40 11.73
N PHE A 60 -2.43 -2.68 11.42
CA PHE A 60 -2.98 -2.64 10.07
C PHE A 60 -1.98 -2.08 9.06
N THR A 61 -1.31 -0.96 9.35
CA THR A 61 -0.23 -0.39 8.53
C THR A 61 0.93 -1.36 8.36
N SER A 62 1.34 -2.05 9.42
CA SER A 62 2.39 -3.08 9.32
C SER A 62 2.01 -4.21 8.38
N TYR A 63 0.76 -4.71 8.45
CA TYR A 63 0.27 -5.71 7.51
C TYR A 63 0.29 -5.17 6.08
N VAL A 64 -0.31 -4.00 5.84
CA VAL A 64 -0.41 -3.42 4.49
C VAL A 64 0.97 -3.20 3.86
N PHE A 65 1.91 -2.63 4.61
CA PHE A 65 3.24 -2.31 4.07
C PHE A 65 4.11 -3.55 3.90
N LYS A 66 4.14 -4.47 4.88
CA LYS A 66 4.99 -5.67 4.82
C LYS A 66 4.50 -6.70 3.80
N THR A 67 3.22 -6.71 3.44
CA THR A 67 2.68 -7.64 2.44
C THR A 67 2.29 -6.96 1.14
N SER A 68 2.43 -5.64 1.03
CA SER A 68 1.94 -4.84 -0.11
C SER A 68 0.46 -5.09 -0.42
N HIS A 69 -0.40 -4.96 0.60
CA HIS A 69 -1.82 -5.32 0.47
C HIS A 69 -2.65 -4.21 -0.19
N ASP A 70 -2.90 -4.32 -1.51
CA ASP A 70 -3.62 -3.29 -2.29
C ASP A 70 -5.00 -2.89 -1.72
N PRO A 71 -5.90 -3.83 -1.32
CA PRO A 71 -7.17 -3.45 -0.72
C PRO A 71 -7.01 -2.66 0.58
N GLY A 72 -5.93 -2.91 1.32
CA GLY A 72 -5.61 -2.17 2.53
C GLY A 72 -5.08 -0.77 2.24
N GLY A 73 -4.29 -0.61 1.16
CA GLY A 73 -3.90 0.68 0.61
C GLY A 73 -5.13 1.53 0.26
N GLN A 74 -6.06 0.98 -0.51
CA GLN A 74 -7.31 1.67 -0.85
C GLN A 74 -8.16 1.99 0.40
N LEU A 75 -8.16 1.11 1.40
CA LEU A 75 -8.87 1.36 2.67
C LEU A 75 -8.26 2.55 3.44
N PHE A 76 -6.96 2.83 3.32
CA PHE A 76 -6.39 4.04 3.93
C PHE A 76 -7.01 5.32 3.38
N ALA A 77 -7.25 5.40 2.07
CA ALA A 77 -7.95 6.55 1.47
C ALA A 77 -9.36 6.70 2.09
N CYS A 78 -10.13 5.61 2.19
CA CYS A 78 -11.43 5.63 2.86
C CYS A 78 -11.36 6.04 4.34
N LEU A 79 -10.34 5.58 5.08
CA LEU A 79 -10.14 5.95 6.49
C LEU A 79 -9.77 7.43 6.64
N ALA A 80 -8.92 7.96 5.75
CA ALA A 80 -8.57 9.38 5.70
C ALA A 80 -9.79 10.24 5.40
N ALA A 81 -10.61 9.86 4.41
CA ALA A 81 -11.89 10.50 4.11
C ALA A 81 -12.82 10.51 5.32
N GLY A 82 -13.00 9.34 5.97
CA GLY A 82 -13.83 9.21 7.16
C GLY A 82 -13.34 10.08 8.32
N LYS A 83 -12.02 10.22 8.50
CA LYS A 83 -11.40 11.10 9.49
C LYS A 83 -11.66 12.59 9.18
N ALA A 84 -11.72 12.95 7.91
CA ALA A 84 -12.09 14.29 7.44
C ALA A 84 -13.61 14.54 7.40
N GLY A 85 -14.43 13.55 7.77
CA GLY A 85 -15.89 13.67 7.81
C GLY A 85 -16.59 13.37 6.48
N SER A 86 -15.86 12.88 5.47
CA SER A 86 -16.42 12.43 4.20
C SER A 86 -16.78 10.94 4.22
N ARG A 87 -17.73 10.55 3.36
CA ARG A 87 -18.06 9.14 3.06
C ARG A 87 -17.60 8.71 1.67
N ASP A 88 -16.96 9.63 0.94
CA ASP A 88 -16.35 9.38 -0.35
C ASP A 88 -14.87 9.09 -0.16
N CYS A 89 -14.41 7.90 -0.54
CA CYS A 89 -13.01 7.52 -0.38
C CYS A 89 -12.07 8.37 -1.23
N GLU A 90 -12.53 8.95 -2.34
CA GLU A 90 -11.71 9.84 -3.19
C GLU A 90 -11.30 11.12 -2.45
N ASP A 91 -12.13 11.60 -1.50
CA ASP A 91 -11.76 12.73 -0.65
C ASP A 91 -10.55 12.39 0.25
N GLY A 92 -10.30 11.12 0.52
CA GLY A 92 -9.12 10.66 1.24
C GLY A 92 -7.81 10.92 0.50
N LEU A 93 -7.82 10.82 -0.84
CA LEU A 93 -6.65 11.10 -1.67
C LEU A 93 -6.29 12.59 -1.63
N LYS A 94 -7.29 13.47 -1.50
CA LYS A 94 -7.07 14.91 -1.31
C LYS A 94 -6.38 15.19 0.03
N GLU A 95 -6.79 14.49 1.08
CA GLU A 95 -6.14 14.59 2.40
C GLU A 95 -4.72 14.01 2.38
N GLU A 96 -4.44 12.99 1.57
CA GLU A 96 -3.08 12.47 1.36
C GLU A 96 -2.16 13.51 0.70
N LEU A 97 -2.60 14.13 -0.40
CA LEU A 97 -1.83 15.19 -1.05
C LEU A 97 -1.64 16.40 -0.12
N LYS A 98 -2.67 16.76 0.64
CA LYS A 98 -2.60 17.84 1.65
C LYS A 98 -1.63 17.53 2.77
N LEU A 99 -1.56 16.28 3.23
CA LEU A 99 -0.56 15.82 4.20
C LEU A 99 0.85 15.94 3.61
N ALA A 100 1.06 15.39 2.42
CA ALA A 100 2.36 15.42 1.76
C ALA A 100 2.86 16.86 1.53
N THR A 101 1.97 17.76 1.11
CA THR A 101 2.28 19.18 0.93
C THR A 101 2.55 19.90 2.25
N GLY A 102 1.81 19.58 3.30
CA GLY A 102 2.09 20.06 4.67
C GLY A 102 3.46 19.60 5.19
N LEU A 103 3.94 18.45 4.73
CA LEU A 103 5.30 17.93 4.98
C LEU A 103 6.35 18.46 3.98
N GLY A 104 5.98 19.43 3.15
CA GLY A 104 6.86 20.16 2.25
C GLY A 104 7.04 19.56 0.86
N VAL A 105 6.34 18.47 0.51
CA VAL A 105 6.33 17.97 -0.88
C VAL A 105 5.63 19.00 -1.78
N SER A 106 6.13 19.23 -2.99
CA SER A 106 5.42 20.07 -3.96
C SER A 106 4.20 19.33 -4.50
N ALA A 107 3.03 19.97 -4.53
CA ALA A 107 1.82 19.40 -5.14
C ALA A 107 2.05 19.03 -6.61
N ASP A 108 2.90 19.77 -7.33
CA ASP A 108 3.19 19.53 -8.75
C ASP A 108 4.12 18.32 -8.98
N SER A 109 4.70 17.78 -7.91
CA SER A 109 5.67 16.69 -7.97
C SER A 109 5.07 15.32 -7.65
N THR A 110 3.83 15.26 -7.18
CA THR A 110 3.16 14.02 -6.78
C THR A 110 1.69 14.05 -7.18
N TYR A 111 1.26 13.02 -7.92
CA TYR A 111 -0.09 12.84 -8.47
C TYR A 111 -0.61 11.50 -7.97
N ILE A 112 -1.77 11.53 -7.29
CA ILE A 112 -2.35 10.40 -6.57
C ILE A 112 -3.73 10.13 -7.16
N PHE A 113 -3.94 8.92 -7.68
CA PHE A 113 -5.16 8.46 -8.34
C PHE A 113 -5.83 7.31 -7.57
N ASP A 114 -5.08 6.54 -6.80
CA ASP A 114 -5.61 5.54 -5.87
C ASP A 114 -4.77 5.48 -4.57
N GLY A 115 -5.22 4.68 -3.59
CA GLY A 115 -4.47 4.47 -2.34
C GLY A 115 -3.50 3.29 -2.36
N ALA A 116 -3.44 2.53 -3.47
CA ALA A 116 -2.67 1.29 -3.58
C ALA A 116 -1.38 1.44 -4.40
N GLY A 117 -1.26 2.50 -5.20
CA GLY A 117 -0.25 2.68 -6.23
C GLY A 117 -0.47 1.80 -7.47
N SER A 118 -1.71 1.35 -7.71
CA SER A 118 -2.04 0.43 -8.80
C SER A 118 -2.54 1.12 -10.07
N ASP A 119 -2.94 2.39 -9.94
CA ASP A 119 -3.32 3.23 -11.07
C ASP A 119 -2.08 3.67 -11.86
N ASP A 120 -2.10 3.40 -13.16
CA ASP A 120 -0.97 3.70 -14.04
C ASP A 120 -0.74 5.21 -14.24
N HIS A 121 -1.61 6.08 -13.71
CA HIS A 121 -1.43 7.54 -13.70
C HIS A 121 -0.70 8.06 -12.45
N ASP A 122 -0.51 7.25 -11.40
CA ASP A 122 0.20 7.69 -10.19
C ASP A 122 1.63 8.14 -10.51
N ARG A 123 2.01 9.34 -10.07
CA ARG A 123 3.36 9.89 -10.32
C ARG A 123 3.94 10.47 -9.05
N THR A 124 5.23 10.27 -8.86
CA THR A 124 6.03 11.00 -7.88
C THR A 124 7.48 11.05 -8.37
N THR A 125 8.38 11.67 -7.61
CA THR A 125 9.81 11.76 -7.94
C THR A 125 10.69 11.26 -6.78
N PRO A 126 11.93 10.80 -7.07
CA PRO A 126 12.97 10.55 -6.06
C PRO A 126 13.06 11.64 -4.99
N ASP A 127 13.12 12.90 -5.41
CA ASP A 127 13.26 14.05 -4.51
C ASP A 127 11.99 14.28 -3.68
N ALA A 128 10.80 14.19 -4.28
CA ALA A 128 9.54 14.36 -3.58
C ALA A 128 9.37 13.31 -2.47
N MET A 129 9.59 12.04 -2.80
CA MET A 129 9.39 10.95 -1.85
C MET A 129 10.48 10.93 -0.77
N THR A 130 11.75 11.18 -1.10
CA THR A 130 12.80 11.25 -0.06
C THR A 130 12.58 12.44 0.88
N LYS A 131 12.05 13.57 0.37
CA LYS A 131 11.62 14.70 1.20
C LYS A 131 10.46 14.32 2.13
N PHE A 132 9.43 13.65 1.61
CA PHE A 132 8.32 13.12 2.40
C PHE A 132 8.82 12.21 3.52
N MET A 133 9.66 11.23 3.18
CA MET A 133 10.20 10.26 4.15
C MET A 133 11.00 10.96 5.25
N ARG A 134 11.90 11.89 4.89
CA ARG A 134 12.62 12.69 5.90
C ARG A 134 11.68 13.45 6.84
N ALA A 135 10.64 14.07 6.31
CA ALA A 135 9.67 14.81 7.11
C ALA A 135 8.81 13.89 8.00
N VAL A 136 8.50 12.67 7.55
CA VAL A 136 7.78 11.65 8.34
C VAL A 136 8.62 11.18 9.53
N ASP A 137 9.93 11.00 9.35
CA ASP A 137 10.86 10.56 10.42
C ASP A 137 10.87 11.55 11.60
N GLU A 138 10.60 12.83 11.34
CA GLU A 138 10.53 13.91 12.34
C GLU A 138 9.16 14.00 13.06
N GLN A 139 8.15 13.23 12.62
CA GLN A 139 6.82 13.27 13.23
C GLN A 139 6.73 12.40 14.48
N SER A 140 5.76 12.68 15.35
CA SER A 140 5.49 11.88 16.56
C SER A 140 5.12 10.42 16.25
N TYR A 141 4.73 10.12 15.01
CA TYR A 141 4.40 8.78 14.52
C TYR A 141 5.52 8.17 13.63
N GLY A 142 6.64 8.86 13.44
CA GLY A 142 7.71 8.47 12.51
C GLY A 142 8.25 7.07 12.79
N GLU A 143 8.59 6.76 14.04
CA GLU A 143 9.10 5.43 14.42
C GLU A 143 8.08 4.29 14.19
N ALA A 144 6.78 4.56 14.35
CA ALA A 144 5.73 3.59 14.04
C ALA A 144 5.62 3.37 12.52
N PHE A 145 5.77 4.43 11.72
CA PHE A 145 5.82 4.34 10.26
C PHE A 145 7.05 3.54 9.80
N VAL A 146 8.24 3.90 10.28
CA VAL A 146 9.50 3.20 9.96
C VAL A 146 9.37 1.71 10.29
N SER A 147 8.88 1.37 11.48
CA SER A 147 8.74 -0.02 11.94
C SER A 147 7.72 -0.85 11.15
N SER A 148 6.79 -0.18 10.44
CA SER A 148 5.79 -0.84 9.60
C SER A 148 6.33 -1.29 8.24
N LEU A 149 7.46 -0.75 7.79
CA LEU A 149 8.10 -1.12 6.52
C LEU A 149 8.72 -2.53 6.59
N ALA A 150 8.90 -3.16 5.43
CA ALA A 150 9.62 -4.42 5.31
C ALA A 150 11.08 -4.23 5.74
N LEU A 151 11.67 -5.21 6.42
CA LEU A 151 13.05 -5.19 6.88
C LEU A 151 13.85 -6.17 6.04
N MET A 152 14.75 -5.64 5.22
CA MET A 152 15.54 -6.43 4.26
C MET A 152 16.29 -7.57 4.96
N GLY A 153 16.13 -8.77 4.40
CA GLY A 153 16.70 -10.02 4.93
C GLY A 153 16.00 -10.57 6.17
N LYS A 154 14.90 -9.97 6.65
CA LYS A 154 14.23 -10.39 7.90
C LYS A 154 12.71 -10.50 7.82
N GLU A 155 12.01 -9.50 7.29
CA GLU A 155 10.54 -9.46 7.36
C GLU A 155 9.89 -8.73 6.18
N GLY A 156 8.65 -9.11 5.85
CA GLY A 156 7.87 -8.53 4.76
C GLY A 156 8.32 -8.99 3.36
N THR A 157 7.98 -8.20 2.35
CA THR A 157 8.29 -8.46 0.94
C THR A 157 9.79 -8.64 0.67
N GLU A 158 10.65 -8.00 1.47
CA GLU A 158 12.11 -8.08 1.37
C GLU A 158 12.76 -9.11 2.32
N ALA A 159 11.98 -10.00 2.93
CA ALA A 159 12.50 -10.97 3.90
C ALA A 159 13.56 -11.93 3.30
N GLN A 160 13.49 -12.20 1.99
CA GLN A 160 14.38 -13.14 1.30
C GLN A 160 15.54 -12.45 0.56
N THR A 161 15.54 -11.12 0.53
CA THR A 161 16.48 -10.34 -0.27
C THR A 161 17.76 -10.05 0.52
N GLU A 162 18.92 -10.20 -0.12
CA GLU A 162 20.24 -9.82 0.44
C GLU A 162 20.51 -10.37 1.86
N LYS A 163 20.04 -11.61 2.14
CA LYS A 163 20.09 -12.28 3.45
C LYS A 163 21.47 -12.57 4.02
N ASP A 164 22.47 -12.63 3.15
CA ASP A 164 23.86 -12.87 3.52
C ASP A 164 24.71 -11.59 3.43
N SER A 165 24.06 -10.46 3.16
CA SER A 165 24.74 -9.17 3.05
C SER A 165 25.04 -8.57 4.43
N PRO A 166 26.04 -7.68 4.54
CA PRO A 166 26.28 -6.93 5.76
C PRO A 166 25.18 -5.91 6.11
N ALA A 167 24.17 -5.71 5.24
CA ALA A 167 23.05 -4.78 5.45
C ALA A 167 21.77 -5.45 5.98
N VAL A 168 21.82 -6.75 6.28
CA VAL A 168 20.68 -7.50 6.84
C VAL A 168 20.15 -6.83 8.10
N GLY A 169 18.85 -6.52 8.13
CA GLY A 169 18.24 -5.83 9.27
C GLY A 169 18.63 -4.35 9.40
N LYS A 170 19.21 -3.73 8.37
CA LYS A 170 19.62 -2.32 8.34
C LYS A 170 18.90 -1.46 7.30
N VAL A 171 18.06 -2.09 6.48
CA VAL A 171 17.31 -1.41 5.40
C VAL A 171 15.82 -1.67 5.61
N ARG A 172 15.06 -0.60 5.83
CA ARG A 172 13.59 -0.64 6.00
C ARG A 172 12.93 0.03 4.82
N VAL A 173 12.13 -0.71 4.05
CA VAL A 173 11.67 -0.28 2.74
C VAL A 173 10.24 -0.70 2.43
N LYS A 174 9.60 0.06 1.54
CA LYS A 174 8.47 -0.38 0.75
C LYS A 174 8.94 -0.57 -0.69
N ASP A 175 8.60 -1.71 -1.25
CA ASP A 175 8.84 -2.07 -2.65
C ASP A 175 7.60 -1.81 -3.52
N GLY A 176 7.76 -1.78 -4.83
CA GLY A 176 6.66 -1.67 -5.77
C GLY A 176 7.03 -2.25 -7.12
N THR A 177 6.12 -3.00 -7.74
CA THR A 177 6.33 -3.60 -9.07
C THR A 177 5.03 -3.51 -9.87
N ARG A 178 5.07 -2.78 -10.99
CA ARG A 178 3.95 -2.64 -11.93
C ARG A 178 4.39 -3.06 -13.32
N ILE A 179 3.68 -4.02 -13.90
CA ILE A 179 3.97 -4.61 -15.22
C ILE A 179 2.74 -4.49 -16.10
N LEU A 180 2.93 -4.00 -17.33
CA LEU A 180 1.90 -3.94 -18.36
C LEU A 180 2.22 -4.98 -19.45
N PRO A 181 1.45 -6.07 -19.56
CA PRO A 181 1.66 -7.07 -20.60
C PRO A 181 1.10 -6.60 -21.95
N THR A 182 1.69 -7.09 -23.04
CA THR A 182 1.15 -6.93 -24.39
C THR A 182 0.39 -8.20 -24.83
N PRO A 183 -0.55 -8.10 -25.78
CA PRO A 183 -1.20 -9.28 -26.37
C PRO A 183 -0.22 -10.27 -27.04
N ALA A 184 0.97 -9.81 -27.44
CA ALA A 184 2.01 -10.63 -28.05
C ALA A 184 2.86 -11.41 -27.01
N GLY A 185 2.50 -11.35 -25.73
CA GLY A 185 3.23 -12.04 -24.66
C GLY A 185 4.52 -11.33 -24.24
N GLN A 186 4.72 -10.08 -24.65
CA GLN A 186 5.78 -9.21 -24.14
C GLN A 186 5.23 -8.41 -22.95
N GLY A 187 6.04 -7.54 -22.37
CA GLY A 187 5.55 -6.56 -21.41
C GLY A 187 6.52 -5.40 -21.20
N ILE A 188 6.10 -4.48 -20.35
CA ILE A 188 6.94 -3.40 -19.86
C ILE A 188 6.80 -3.34 -18.34
N PHE A 189 7.93 -3.30 -17.64
CA PHE A 189 7.98 -2.88 -16.25
C PHE A 189 7.74 -1.38 -16.23
N PHE A 190 6.47 -1.03 -16.09
CA PHE A 190 6.03 0.36 -16.10
C PHE A 190 6.59 1.13 -14.91
N GLY A 191 6.71 0.46 -13.77
CA GLY A 191 7.41 0.98 -12.60
C GLY A 191 7.95 -0.12 -11.71
N LYS A 192 9.18 0.06 -11.24
CA LYS A 192 9.75 -0.70 -10.13
C LYS A 192 10.44 0.26 -9.16
N ALA A 193 10.08 0.14 -7.89
CA ALA A 193 10.39 1.13 -6.87
C ALA A 193 10.87 0.45 -5.59
N LEU A 194 11.84 1.08 -4.92
CA LEU A 194 12.28 0.76 -3.57
C LEU A 194 12.50 2.07 -2.80
N VAL A 195 11.65 2.35 -1.83
CA VAL A 195 11.68 3.58 -1.02
C VAL A 195 11.79 3.23 0.45
N GLY A 196 12.60 3.93 1.22
CA GLY A 196 12.76 3.59 2.63
C GLY A 196 13.86 4.34 3.35
N TYR A 197 14.31 3.74 4.44
CA TYR A 197 15.40 4.20 5.28
C TYR A 197 16.53 3.17 5.34
N VAL A 198 17.76 3.68 5.37
CA VAL A 198 18.98 2.89 5.51
C VAL A 198 19.74 3.34 6.76
N GLU A 199 19.99 2.41 7.67
CA GLU A 199 20.92 2.59 8.79
C GLU A 199 22.35 2.35 8.30
N THR A 200 23.06 3.44 8.00
CA THR A 200 24.42 3.42 7.46
C THR A 200 25.47 2.98 8.49
N LYS A 201 26.69 2.64 8.05
CA LYS A 201 27.78 2.25 8.97
C LYS A 201 28.20 3.38 9.90
N SER A 202 28.11 4.64 9.44
CA SER A 202 28.37 5.80 10.31
C SER A 202 27.30 6.01 11.40
N GLY A 203 26.20 5.24 11.38
CA GLY A 203 25.08 5.38 12.29
C GLY A 203 24.05 6.41 11.86
N ARG A 204 24.22 7.06 10.69
CA ARG A 204 23.19 7.94 10.13
C ARG A 204 22.05 7.11 9.53
N ARG A 205 20.83 7.62 9.66
CA ARG A 205 19.67 7.14 8.90
C ARG A 205 19.54 7.98 7.63
N LEU A 206 19.58 7.34 6.47
CA LEU A 206 19.35 7.99 5.17
C LEU A 206 17.98 7.59 4.64
N ALA A 207 17.21 8.55 4.13
CA ALA A 207 16.05 8.26 3.29
C ALA A 207 16.53 7.99 1.86
N ILE A 208 16.04 6.92 1.24
CA ILE A 208 16.38 6.54 -0.14
C ILE A 208 15.12 6.35 -0.97
N PHE A 209 15.24 6.60 -2.27
CA PHE A 209 14.26 6.17 -3.26
C PHE A 209 14.98 5.76 -4.54
N ILE A 210 14.85 4.50 -4.91
CA ILE A 210 15.40 3.90 -6.13
C ILE A 210 14.22 3.53 -7.03
N MET A 211 14.14 4.17 -8.19
CA MET A 211 13.06 3.95 -9.15
C MET A 211 13.63 3.61 -10.52
N VAL A 212 13.04 2.61 -11.17
CA VAL A 212 13.29 2.24 -12.56
C VAL A 212 11.94 2.18 -13.27
N ARG A 213 11.89 2.67 -14.51
CA ARG A 213 10.68 2.72 -15.32
C ARG A 213 10.94 2.29 -16.75
N ASP A 214 9.87 1.89 -17.41
CA ASP A 214 9.80 1.63 -18.84
C ASP A 214 10.81 0.58 -19.34
N VAL A 215 11.06 -0.46 -18.53
CA VAL A 215 11.99 -1.54 -18.89
C VAL A 215 11.24 -2.62 -19.69
N PRO A 216 11.58 -2.84 -20.96
CA PRO A 216 10.92 -3.86 -21.79
C PRO A 216 11.31 -5.27 -21.35
N VAL A 217 10.35 -6.20 -21.43
CA VAL A 217 10.57 -7.63 -21.23
C VAL A 217 10.08 -8.41 -22.45
N ALA A 218 11.01 -9.15 -23.05
CA ALA A 218 10.83 -9.73 -24.39
C ALA A 218 9.83 -10.90 -24.44
N SER A 219 9.52 -11.54 -23.32
CA SER A 219 8.53 -12.62 -23.26
C SER A 219 7.97 -12.84 -21.86
N ALA A 220 6.79 -13.47 -21.77
CA ALA A 220 6.14 -13.79 -20.50
C ALA A 220 7.02 -14.66 -19.58
N GLN A 221 7.82 -15.57 -20.15
CA GLN A 221 8.72 -16.43 -19.38
C GLN A 221 9.89 -15.66 -18.74
N LYS A 222 10.19 -14.46 -19.24
CA LYS A 222 11.23 -13.56 -18.70
C LYS A 222 10.70 -12.64 -17.60
N ILE A 223 9.39 -12.53 -17.41
CA ILE A 223 8.79 -11.60 -16.43
C ILE A 223 9.26 -11.90 -15.01
N VAL A 224 9.06 -13.11 -14.51
CA VAL A 224 9.45 -13.47 -13.13
C VAL A 224 10.97 -13.36 -12.92
N PRO A 225 11.83 -13.91 -13.80
CA PRO A 225 13.27 -13.69 -13.70
C PRO A 225 13.68 -12.21 -13.67
N ALA A 226 13.00 -11.36 -14.47
CA ALA A 226 13.29 -9.93 -14.49
C ALA A 226 12.83 -9.21 -13.21
N ILE A 227 11.68 -9.59 -12.61
CA ILE A 227 11.27 -9.10 -11.29
C ILE A 227 12.37 -9.37 -10.26
N LEU A 228 12.81 -10.63 -10.18
CA LEU A 228 13.82 -11.06 -9.21
C LEU A 228 15.14 -10.34 -9.42
N SER A 229 15.62 -10.26 -10.67
CA SER A 229 16.86 -9.55 -11.00
C SER A 229 16.79 -8.08 -10.60
N LEU A 230 15.71 -7.38 -10.96
CA LEU A 230 15.57 -5.96 -10.63
C LEU A 230 15.41 -5.73 -9.11
N THR A 231 14.76 -6.65 -8.39
CA THR A 231 14.70 -6.57 -6.91
C THR A 231 16.10 -6.69 -6.33
N GLU A 232 16.87 -7.67 -6.79
CA GLU A 232 18.24 -7.87 -6.32
C GLU A 232 19.14 -6.68 -6.66
N ASP A 233 19.01 -6.08 -7.85
CA ASP A 233 19.79 -4.92 -8.24
C ASP A 233 19.47 -3.69 -7.37
N GLN A 234 18.18 -3.42 -7.10
CA GLN A 234 17.77 -2.35 -6.17
C GLN A 234 18.28 -2.60 -4.75
N ALA A 235 18.24 -3.86 -4.29
CA ALA A 235 18.74 -4.23 -2.98
C ALA A 235 20.26 -4.07 -2.87
N LYS A 236 21.03 -4.46 -3.89
CA LYS A 236 22.48 -4.22 -3.97
C LYS A 236 22.83 -2.74 -3.92
N MET A 237 22.03 -1.88 -4.56
CA MET A 237 22.19 -0.43 -4.44
C MET A 237 21.95 0.04 -3.00
N ALA A 238 20.91 -0.46 -2.33
CA ALA A 238 20.68 -0.15 -0.91
C ALA A 238 21.80 -0.67 0.00
N VAL A 239 22.32 -1.88 -0.25
CA VAL A 239 23.51 -2.43 0.44
C VAL A 239 24.72 -1.52 0.21
N ALA A 240 24.98 -1.11 -1.03
CA ALA A 240 26.10 -0.22 -1.34
C ALA A 240 25.99 1.13 -0.62
N ILE A 241 24.79 1.73 -0.57
CA ILE A 241 24.52 2.96 0.21
C ILE A 241 24.78 2.70 1.70
N GLN A 242 24.28 1.58 2.24
CA GLN A 242 24.43 1.23 3.65
C GLN A 242 25.90 1.05 4.04
N GLN A 243 26.71 0.46 3.16
CA GLN A 243 28.13 0.19 3.38
C GLN A 243 29.04 1.39 3.09
N GLY A 244 28.63 2.26 2.18
CA GLY A 244 29.42 3.40 1.68
C GLY A 244 29.25 4.70 2.48
N TYR A 245 28.24 4.77 3.34
CA TYR A 245 27.98 5.90 4.24
C TYR A 245 27.98 5.43 5.69
#